data_AF-D8GQE4-F1
#
_entry.id   AF-D8GQE4-F1
#
_cell.length_a   1.000
_cell.length_b   1.000
_cell.length_c   1.000
_cell.angle_alpha   90.00
_cell.angle_beta   90.00
_cell.angle_gamma   90.00
#
_symmetry.space_group_name_H-M   'P 1'
#
loop_
_entity.id
_entity.type
_entity.pdbx_description
1 polymer ?
#
loop_
_entity_poly.entity_id
_entity_poly.type
_entity_poly.pdbx_seq_one_letter_code
_entity_poly.pdbx_strand_id
1 'polypeptide(L)'
;MNGPIIKENYKLIKTLVEDVDSTENIKVIGPYTIQCKVTEDDKIKYIEVNPRLGGGVPLTFKAGVDYGKYFNMMARGEEIEPVIGKFEEVTMIRYDEAIFI
;
A
#
# COMPACT_ATOMS: atom_id res chain seq x y z
N MET A 1 -4.99 -14.67 9.12
CA MET A 1 -5.17 -13.81 7.92
C MET A 1 -5.80 -14.57 6.77
N ASN A 2 -6.77 -13.97 6.07
CA ASN A 2 -7.38 -14.52 4.85
C ASN A 2 -6.39 -14.43 3.68
N GLY A 3 -5.59 -15.47 3.48
CA GLY A 3 -4.66 -15.61 2.35
C GLY A 3 -5.23 -15.31 0.95
N PRO A 4 -6.52 -15.61 0.65
CA PRO A 4 -7.13 -15.23 -0.62
C PRO A 4 -7.15 -13.72 -0.90
N ILE A 5 -7.38 -12.90 0.13
CA ILE A 5 -7.48 -11.44 0.01
C ILE A 5 -6.12 -10.83 -0.33
N ILE A 6 -5.06 -11.32 0.31
CA ILE A 6 -3.68 -10.89 0.04
C ILE A 6 -3.31 -11.19 -1.43
N LYS A 7 -3.71 -12.35 -1.93
CA LYS A 7 -3.42 -12.79 -3.30
C LYS A 7 -4.13 -11.94 -4.36
N GLU A 8 -5.40 -11.57 -4.13
CA GLU A 8 -6.12 -10.67 -5.04
C GLU A 8 -5.56 -9.25 -5.04
N ASN A 9 -5.24 -8.70 -3.86
CA ASN A 9 -4.56 -7.39 -3.76
C ASN A 9 -3.21 -7.40 -4.47
N TYR A 10 -2.43 -8.49 -4.32
CA TYR A 10 -1.17 -8.65 -5.04
C TYR A 10 -1.37 -8.67 -6.55
N LYS A 11 -2.40 -9.35 -7.06
CA LYS A 11 -2.72 -9.37 -8.49
C LYS A 11 -3.02 -7.96 -9.02
N LEU A 12 -3.77 -7.14 -8.27
CA LEU A 12 -4.02 -5.75 -8.65
C LEU A 12 -2.74 -4.92 -8.64
N ILE A 13 -1.94 -4.99 -7.56
CA ILE A 13 -0.66 -4.26 -7.48
C ILE A 13 0.23 -4.64 -8.67
N LYS A 14 0.29 -5.93 -9.01
CA LYS A 14 1.02 -6.43 -10.17
C LYS A 14 0.48 -5.83 -11.47
N THR A 15 -0.84 -5.79 -11.67
CA THR A 15 -1.45 -5.13 -12.86
C THR A 15 -1.22 -3.62 -12.92
N LEU A 16 -1.13 -2.93 -11.79
CA LEU A 16 -0.85 -1.50 -11.73
C LEU A 16 0.64 -1.16 -11.94
N VAL A 17 1.54 -2.12 -11.67
CA VAL A 17 3.00 -1.92 -11.69
C VAL A 17 3.63 -2.53 -12.95
N GLU A 18 3.11 -3.64 -13.46
CA GLU A 18 3.61 -4.27 -14.68
C GLU A 18 3.03 -3.58 -15.92
N ASP A 19 3.93 -3.01 -16.72
CA ASP A 19 3.68 -2.44 -18.05
C ASP A 19 2.85 -3.39 -18.93
N VAL A 20 1.52 -3.17 -18.98
CA VAL A 20 0.68 -3.76 -20.02
C VAL A 20 0.79 -2.89 -21.27
N ASP A 21 1.96 -2.94 -21.93
CA ASP A 21 2.25 -2.66 -23.35
C ASP A 21 1.42 -1.58 -24.08
N SER A 22 0.98 -0.52 -23.40
CA SER A 22 0.13 0.50 -23.98
C SER A 22 0.70 1.87 -23.68
N THR A 23 0.80 2.67 -24.73
CA THR A 23 1.23 4.08 -24.74
C THR A 23 0.35 5.00 -23.89
N GLU A 24 -0.59 4.45 -23.13
CA GLU A 24 -1.54 5.14 -22.24
C GLU A 24 -1.33 4.81 -20.75
N ASN A 25 -0.36 3.96 -20.39
CA ASN A 25 -0.15 3.55 -18.99
C ASN A 25 0.55 4.62 -18.13
N ILE A 26 0.02 4.79 -16.92
CA ILE A 26 0.59 5.67 -15.89
C ILE A 26 1.75 4.91 -15.22
N LYS A 27 2.98 5.37 -15.42
CA LYS A 27 4.14 4.89 -14.66
C LYS A 27 4.05 5.40 -13.22
N VAL A 28 3.55 4.53 -12.34
CA VAL A 28 3.30 4.80 -10.93
C VAL A 28 4.62 4.69 -10.15
N ILE A 29 5.13 5.82 -9.64
CA ILE A 29 6.34 5.86 -8.79
C ILE A 29 5.98 6.48 -7.44
N GLY A 30 6.46 5.86 -6.35
CA GLY A 30 6.24 6.34 -4.98
C GLY A 30 5.09 5.63 -4.25
N PRO A 31 4.54 6.24 -3.18
CA PRO A 31 3.52 5.60 -2.36
C PRO A 31 2.13 5.67 -3.01
N TYR A 32 1.43 4.54 -3.05
CA TYR A 32 0.04 4.44 -3.50
C TYR A 32 -0.82 3.77 -2.45
N THR A 33 -1.98 4.37 -2.20
CA THR A 33 -2.98 3.83 -1.27
C THR A 33 -4.16 3.32 -2.08
N ILE A 34 -4.38 2.01 -2.04
CA ILE A 34 -5.53 1.35 -2.66
C ILE A 34 -6.56 1.08 -1.58
N GLN A 35 -7.78 1.56 -1.76
CA GLN A 35 -8.88 1.30 -0.84
C GLN A 35 -9.85 0.30 -1.44
N CYS A 36 -10.24 -0.69 -0.63
CA CYS A 36 -11.18 -1.72 -1.02
C CYS A 36 -12.05 -2.13 0.17
N LYS A 37 -13.13 -2.85 -0.14
CA LYS A 37 -13.97 -3.58 0.82
C LYS A 37 -14.00 -5.04 0.45
N VAL A 38 -14.07 -5.90 1.46
CA VAL A 38 -14.36 -7.32 1.30
C VAL A 38 -15.86 -7.49 1.49
N THR A 39 -16.54 -8.08 0.53
CA THR A 39 -17.99 -8.35 0.58
C THR A 39 -18.28 -9.61 1.41
N GLU A 40 -19.55 -9.83 1.74
CA GLU A 40 -19.99 -11.02 2.49
C GLU A 40 -19.69 -12.35 1.76
N ASP A 41 -19.54 -12.31 0.43
CA ASP A 41 -19.14 -13.44 -0.40
C ASP A 41 -17.61 -13.51 -0.67
N ASP A 42 -16.80 -12.93 0.23
CA ASP A 42 -15.32 -12.94 0.20
C ASP A 42 -14.70 -12.33 -1.07
N LYS A 43 -15.41 -11.43 -1.77
CA LYS A 43 -14.89 -10.73 -2.96
C LYS A 43 -14.33 -9.37 -2.59
N ILE A 44 -13.22 -9.00 -3.23
CA ILE A 44 -12.67 -7.64 -3.11
C ILE A 44 -13.38 -6.70 -4.07
N LYS A 45 -13.88 -5.57 -3.55
CA LYS A 45 -14.42 -4.44 -4.31
C LYS A 45 -13.55 -3.21 -4.09
N TYR A 46 -12.92 -2.72 -5.15
CA TYR A 46 -12.09 -1.52 -5.12
C TYR A 46 -12.95 -0.26 -5.12
N ILE A 47 -12.50 0.75 -4.36
CA ILE A 47 -13.18 2.03 -4.21
C ILE A 47 -12.37 3.13 -4.90
N GLU A 48 -11.11 3.28 -4.49
CA GLU A 48 -10.25 4.35 -4.98
C GLU A 48 -8.77 3.98 -4.92
N VAL A 49 -7.99 4.65 -5.77
CA VAL A 49 -6.53 4.64 -5.76
C VAL A 49 -6.05 6.07 -5.55
N ASN A 50 -5.29 6.29 -4.49
CA ASN A 50 -4.69 7.59 -4.19
C ASN A 50 -3.17 7.53 -4.39
N PRO A 51 -2.59 8.34 -5.29
CA PRO A 51 -1.13 8.40 -5.52
C PRO A 51 -0.44 9.23 -4.41
N ARG A 52 -0.66 8.85 -3.15
CA ARG A 52 -0.10 9.48 -1.96
C ARG A 52 -0.11 8.52 -0.78
N LEU A 53 0.55 8.95 0.30
CA LEU A 53 0.42 8.36 1.62
C LEU A 53 -1.04 8.47 2.12
N GLY A 54 -1.57 7.34 2.57
CA GLY A 54 -2.90 7.23 3.15
C GLY A 54 -2.91 7.64 4.62
N GLY A 55 -4.10 7.91 5.16
CA GLY A 55 -4.26 8.23 6.59
C GLY A 55 -3.85 7.09 7.54
N GLY A 56 -3.77 5.85 7.03
CA GLY A 56 -3.36 4.66 7.79
C GLY A 56 -1.85 4.43 7.86
N VAL A 57 -1.01 5.29 7.27
CA VAL A 57 0.45 5.08 7.20
C VAL A 57 1.16 4.85 8.55
N PRO A 58 0.74 5.46 9.69
CA PRO A 58 1.30 5.11 10.99
C PRO A 58 1.19 3.62 11.34
N LEU A 59 0.10 2.95 10.94
CA LEU A 59 -0.07 1.50 11.11
C LEU A 59 0.97 0.74 10.27
N THR A 60 1.19 1.15 9.03
CA THR A 60 2.18 0.51 8.13
C THR A 60 3.59 0.57 8.68
N PHE A 61 4.01 1.72 9.23
CA PHE A 61 5.29 1.84 9.92
C PHE A 61 5.37 0.91 11.14
N LYS A 62 4.32 0.91 11.98
CA LYS A 62 4.27 0.07 13.18
C LYS A 62 4.30 -1.42 12.85
N ALA A 63 3.73 -1.83 11.72
CA ALA A 63 3.74 -3.20 11.21
C ALA A 63 5.10 -3.63 10.61
N GLY A 64 6.13 -2.76 10.62
CA GLY A 64 7.50 -3.09 10.21
C GLY A 64 7.88 -2.66 8.79
N VAL A 65 7.06 -1.85 8.11
CA VAL A 65 7.37 -1.35 6.77
C VAL A 65 7.92 0.08 6.85
N ASP A 66 9.24 0.22 6.69
CA ASP A 66 9.93 1.50 6.74
C ASP A 66 9.92 2.23 5.38
N TYR A 67 8.89 3.06 5.14
CA TYR A 67 8.84 3.91 3.95
C TYR A 67 10.02 4.87 3.83
N GLY A 68 10.60 5.36 4.93
CA GLY A 68 11.73 6.29 4.89
C GLY A 68 12.95 5.64 4.25
N LYS A 69 13.24 4.39 4.63
CA LYS A 69 14.26 3.55 3.98
C LYS A 69 13.98 3.40 2.49
N TYR A 70 12.77 3.00 2.09
CA TYR A 70 12.44 2.79 0.67
C TYR A 70 12.47 4.08 -0.15
N PHE A 71 12.03 5.21 0.41
CA PHE A 71 12.14 6.52 -0.25
C PHE A 71 13.59 6.91 -0.48
N ASN A 72 14.48 6.66 0.48
CA ASN A 72 15.92 6.91 0.34
C ASN A 72 16.53 6.03 -0.77
N MET A 73 16.22 4.73 -0.77
CA MET A 73 16.65 3.79 -1.83
C MET A 73 16.18 4.26 -3.21
N MET A 74 14.90 4.65 -3.34
CA MET A 74 14.35 5.17 -4.61
C MET A 74 15.06 6.46 -5.05
N ALA A 75 15.29 7.40 -4.12
CA ALA A 75 15.98 8.66 -4.44
C ALA A 75 17.43 8.44 -4.91
N ARG A 76 18.06 7.34 -4.49
CA ARG A 76 19.40 6.92 -4.91
C ARG A 76 19.43 6.05 -6.16
N GLY A 77 18.26 5.67 -6.69
CA GLY A 77 18.17 4.72 -7.79
C GLY A 77 18.64 3.31 -7.42
N GLU A 78 18.60 2.96 -6.14
CA GLU A 78 18.91 1.61 -5.67
C GLU A 78 17.78 0.64 -6.05
N GLU A 79 18.13 -0.61 -6.34
CA GLU A 79 17.15 -1.67 -6.57
C GLU A 79 16.42 -2.02 -5.26
N ILE A 80 15.10 -2.17 -5.32
CA ILE A 80 14.26 -2.44 -4.15
C ILE A 80 13.60 -3.80 -4.30
N GLU A 81 13.99 -4.72 -3.43
CA GLU A 81 13.35 -6.03 -3.34
C GLU A 81 11.95 -5.94 -2.72
N PRO A 82 10.91 -6.57 -3.32
CA PRO A 82 9.57 -6.58 -2.75
C PRO A 82 9.51 -7.28 -1.40
N VAL A 83 8.88 -6.64 -0.41
CA VAL A 83 8.66 -7.19 0.95
C VAL A 83 7.21 -7.62 1.19
N ILE A 84 6.56 -8.14 0.15
CA ILE A 84 5.14 -8.46 0.15
C ILE A 84 4.83 -9.52 1.21
N GLY A 85 3.84 -9.25 2.06
CA GLY A 85 3.45 -10.12 3.17
C GLY A 85 4.42 -10.14 4.35
N LYS A 86 5.53 -9.38 4.32
CA LYS A 86 6.50 -9.27 5.42
C LYS A 86 6.14 -8.09 6.32
N PHE A 87 5.12 -8.27 7.14
CA PHE A 87 4.68 -7.29 8.13
C PHE A 87 4.02 -7.98 9.32
N GLU A 88 3.94 -7.28 10.45
CA GLU A 88 3.27 -7.75 11.66
C GLU A 88 1.78 -7.40 11.64
N GLU A 89 0.92 -8.33 12.06
CA GLU A 89 -0.51 -8.06 12.22
C GLU A 89 -0.73 -7.27 13.51
N VAL A 90 -1.13 -6.00 13.37
CA VAL A 90 -1.33 -5.06 14.48
C VAL A 90 -2.66 -4.33 14.35
N THR A 91 -3.28 -4.00 15.48
CA THR A 91 -4.49 -3.16 15.54
C THR A 91 -4.11 -1.76 16.00
N MET A 92 -4.55 -0.74 15.27
CA MET A 92 -4.34 0.66 15.65
C MET A 92 -5.66 1.30 16.07
N ILE A 93 -5.64 1.95 17.23
CA ILE A 93 -6.65 2.92 17.65
C ILE A 93 -5.97 4.29 17.59
N ARG A 94 -6.58 5.22 16.86
CA ARG A 94 -6.10 6.60 16.76
C ARG A 94 -7.18 7.56 17.24
N TYR A 95 -6.76 8.60 17.92
CA TYR A 95 -7.57 9.78 18.23
C TYR A 95 -6.82 11.01 17.76
N ASP A 96 -7.57 12.08 17.46
CA ASP A 96 -6.99 13.37 17.14
C ASP A 96 -7.06 14.27 18.39
N GLU A 97 -6.00 15.01 18.66
CA GLU A 97 -5.88 15.94 19.79
C GLU A 97 -5.46 17.31 19.28
N ALA A 98 -6.09 18.37 19.78
CA ALA A 98 -5.75 19.74 19.46
C ALA A 98 -4.85 20.33 20.55
N ILE A 99 -3.65 20.77 20.19
CA ILE A 99 -2.71 21.43 21.09
C ILE A 99 -2.71 22.93 20.76
N PHE A 100 -2.87 23.76 21.79
CA PHE A 100 -2.87 25.22 21.69
C PHE A 100 -1.68 25.80 22.46
N ILE A 101 -1.02 26.80 21.90
CA ILE A 101 0.17 27.46 22.47
C ILE A 101 -0.17 28.92 22.78
#